data_AF-A0AA38J6L2-F1
#
_entry.id   AF-A0AA38J6L2-F1
#
_cell.length_a   1.000
_cell.length_b   1.000
_cell.length_c   1.000
_cell.angle_alpha   90.00
_cell.angle_beta   90.00
_cell.angle_gamma   90.00
#
_symmetry.space_group_name_H-M   'P 1'
#
loop_
_entity.id
_entity.type
_entity.pdbx_description
1 polymer ?
#
loop_
_entity_poly.entity_id
_entity_poly.type
_entity_poly.pdbx_seq_one_letter_code
_entity_poly.pdbx_strand_id
1 'polypeptide(L)'
;VTRHNFRPYSLHKLDHHVRSRGDMSKGSLDALALSKGSIRDYPSLDSVVIPLLTYFNILIAYTQMGGNPNADCILSMGANAYIASLAEMAKKFQWAAVFDYHVEYMNLWRYEMKESNYHGWGPIDGPLYA
;
A
#
# COMPACT_ATOMS: atom_id res chain seq x y z
N VAL A 1 -1.56 25.29 17.94
CA VAL A 1 -1.57 24.30 16.83
C VAL A 1 -1.14 22.96 17.40
N THR A 2 -2.07 22.03 17.60
CA THR A 2 -1.74 20.64 17.94
C THR A 2 -1.04 20.00 16.76
N ARG A 3 0.26 19.74 16.87
CA ARG A 3 1.03 18.99 15.87
C ARG A 3 0.64 17.52 15.98
N HIS A 4 -0.37 17.11 15.23
CA HIS A 4 -0.66 15.69 15.03
C HIS A 4 0.42 15.13 14.10
N ASN A 5 1.35 14.35 14.66
CA ASN A 5 2.37 13.66 13.87
C ASN A 5 1.69 12.53 13.09
N PHE A 6 1.32 12.82 11.84
CA PHE A 6 0.86 11.80 10.91
C PHE A 6 1.98 10.80 10.68
N ARG A 7 1.68 9.52 10.89
CA ARG A 7 2.60 8.42 10.59
C ARG A 7 2.08 7.73 9.33
N PRO A 8 2.79 7.80 8.19
CA PRO A 8 2.40 7.11 6.96
C PRO A 8 2.02 5.65 7.17
N TYR A 9 2.75 4.95 8.05
CA TYR A 9 2.44 3.58 8.43
C TYR A 9 1.00 3.39 8.95
N SER A 10 0.37 4.39 9.57
CA SER A 10 -1.01 4.31 10.09
C SER A 10 -2.09 4.34 9.01
N LEU A 11 -1.73 4.60 7.76
CA LEU A 11 -2.68 4.67 6.64
C LEU A 11 -3.40 3.34 6.38
N HIS A 12 -2.84 2.19 6.82
CA HIS A 12 -3.54 0.89 6.74
C HIS A 12 -4.92 0.91 7.42
N LYS A 13 -5.15 1.83 8.36
CA LYS A 13 -6.46 1.99 9.05
C LYS A 13 -7.57 2.56 8.17
N LEU A 14 -7.23 3.11 7.01
CA LEU A 14 -8.22 3.59 6.03
C LEU A 14 -8.98 2.43 5.39
N ASP A 15 -8.36 1.26 5.35
CA ASP A 15 -9.00 0.06 4.84
C ASP A 15 -9.98 -0.49 5.89
N HIS A 16 -11.27 -0.52 5.55
CA HIS A 16 -12.33 -1.00 6.42
C HIS A 16 -12.10 -2.45 6.88
N HIS A 17 -11.56 -3.32 6.02
CA HIS A 17 -11.31 -4.72 6.36
C HIS A 17 -10.14 -4.84 7.34
N VAL A 18 -9.08 -4.05 7.13
CA VAL A 18 -7.94 -4.01 8.06
C VAL A 18 -8.34 -3.38 9.39
N ARG A 19 -9.12 -2.30 9.38
CA ARG A 19 -9.63 -1.63 10.57
C ARG A 19 -10.57 -2.53 11.39
N SER A 20 -11.54 -3.18 10.74
CA SER A 20 -12.46 -4.11 11.39
C SER A 20 -11.72 -5.27 12.07
N ARG A 21 -10.72 -5.86 11.39
CA ARG A 21 -9.83 -6.86 11.99
C ARG A 21 -9.00 -6.30 13.15
N GLY A 22 -8.56 -5.04 13.04
CA GLY A 22 -7.81 -4.36 14.09
C GLY A 22 -8.62 -4.07 15.34
N ASP A 23 -9.88 -3.70 15.19
CA ASP A 23 -10.81 -3.49 16.29
C ASP A 23 -11.15 -4.83 17.00
N MET A 24 -11.11 -5.96 16.26
CA MET A 24 -11.28 -7.31 16.81
C MET A 24 -10.00 -7.90 17.44
N SER A 25 -8.83 -7.48 16.96
CA SER A 25 -7.53 -7.90 17.46
C SER A 25 -7.14 -7.06 18.70
N LYS A 26 -7.22 -7.65 19.90
CA LYS A 26 -6.56 -7.11 21.10
C LYS A 26 -5.01 -7.06 21.01
N GLY A 27 -4.43 -7.43 19.86
CA GLY A 27 -2.99 -7.56 19.64
C GLY A 27 -2.32 -6.37 18.96
N SER A 28 -1.03 -6.21 19.24
CA SER A 28 -0.11 -5.19 18.71
C SER A 28 -0.28 -4.90 17.21
N LEU A 29 0.01 -3.65 16.79
CA LEU A 29 0.01 -3.18 15.39
C LEU A 29 0.83 -4.05 14.44
N ASP A 30 1.81 -4.80 14.94
CA ASP A 30 2.61 -5.73 14.14
C ASP A 30 1.83 -7.01 13.77
N ALA A 31 0.87 -7.45 14.58
CA ALA A 31 0.00 -8.58 14.26
C ALA A 31 -0.98 -8.27 13.12
N LEU A 32 -1.41 -7.01 13.00
CA LEU A 32 -2.26 -6.54 11.89
C LEU A 32 -1.49 -6.38 10.59
N ALA A 33 -0.20 -6.02 10.66
CA ALA A 33 0.67 -5.97 9.48
C ALA A 33 0.94 -7.37 8.90
N LEU A 34 0.88 -8.41 9.73
CA LEU A 34 1.05 -9.82 9.34
C LEU A 34 -0.24 -10.49 8.85
N SER A 35 -1.41 -9.88 9.10
CA SER A 35 -2.70 -10.36 8.59
C SER A 35 -2.77 -10.14 7.08
N LYS A 36 -2.39 -11.15 6.29
CA LYS A 36 -2.65 -11.18 4.85
C LYS A 36 -4.15 -10.90 4.62
N GLY A 37 -4.45 -9.93 3.76
CA GLY A 37 -5.84 -9.72 3.32
C GLY A 37 -6.39 -10.99 2.70
N SER A 38 -7.71 -11.12 2.60
CA SER A 38 -8.33 -12.26 1.93
C SER A 38 -8.87 -11.84 0.57
N ILE A 39 -8.77 -12.71 -0.43
CA ILE A 39 -9.44 -12.53 -1.73
C ILE A 39 -10.97 -12.41 -1.54
N ARG A 40 -11.53 -12.90 -0.42
CA ARG A 40 -12.94 -12.66 -0.07
C ARG A 40 -13.25 -11.20 0.25
N ASP A 41 -12.30 -10.50 0.86
CA ASP A 41 -12.42 -9.06 1.15
C ASP A 41 -12.19 -8.22 -0.10
N TYR A 42 -11.33 -8.70 -1.00
CA TYR A 42 -10.98 -8.02 -2.24
C TYR A 42 -11.24 -8.93 -3.45
N PRO A 43 -12.50 -9.06 -3.89
CA PRO A 43 -12.88 -10.02 -4.94
C PRO A 43 -12.46 -9.62 -6.35
N SER A 44 -11.99 -8.39 -6.56
CA SER A 44 -11.64 -7.86 -7.88
C SER A 44 -10.52 -6.82 -7.84
N LEU A 45 -9.96 -6.52 -9.01
CA LEU A 45 -8.97 -5.44 -9.17
C LEU A 45 -9.47 -4.11 -8.59
N ASP A 46 -10.71 -3.74 -8.87
CA ASP A 46 -11.29 -2.47 -8.42
C ASP A 46 -11.38 -2.39 -6.90
N SER A 47 -11.67 -3.52 -6.24
CA SER A 47 -11.71 -3.60 -4.77
C SER A 47 -10.36 -3.30 -4.11
N VAL A 48 -9.25 -3.46 -4.84
CA VAL A 48 -7.90 -3.10 -4.40
C VAL A 48 -7.50 -1.71 -4.87
N VAL A 49 -7.69 -1.41 -6.15
CA VAL A 49 -7.17 -0.18 -6.78
C VAL A 49 -7.82 1.08 -6.22
N ILE A 50 -9.14 1.07 -6.01
CA ILE A 50 -9.87 2.26 -5.52
C ILE A 50 -9.38 2.72 -4.14
N PRO A 51 -9.32 1.86 -3.10
CA PRO A 51 -8.80 2.30 -1.80
C PRO A 51 -7.31 2.64 -1.87
N LEU A 52 -6.55 1.95 -2.72
CA LEU A 52 -5.11 2.18 -2.89
C LEU A 52 -4.79 3.54 -3.54
N LEU A 53 -5.59 4.01 -4.49
CA LEU A 53 -5.46 5.37 -5.05
C LEU A 53 -5.66 6.43 -3.97
N THR A 54 -6.64 6.22 -3.07
CA THR A 54 -6.89 7.13 -1.94
C THR A 54 -5.69 7.13 -0.97
N TYR A 55 -5.15 5.94 -0.69
CA TYR A 55 -3.94 5.78 0.11
C TYR A 55 -2.76 6.57 -0.47
N PHE A 56 -2.47 6.43 -1.77
CA PHE A 56 -1.36 7.14 -2.41
C PHE A 56 -1.58 8.66 -2.43
N ASN A 57 -2.79 9.13 -2.72
CA ASN A 57 -3.08 10.57 -2.72
C ASN A 57 -2.81 11.21 -1.35
N ILE A 58 -3.18 10.55 -0.25
CA ILE A 58 -2.91 11.06 1.10
C ILE A 58 -1.41 11.05 1.40
N LEU A 59 -0.71 10.00 0.99
CA LEU A 59 0.74 9.88 1.19
C LEU A 59 1.52 10.96 0.43
N ILE A 60 1.19 11.16 -0.84
CA ILE A 60 1.75 12.19 -1.74
C ILE A 60 1.53 13.58 -1.13
N ALA A 61 0.28 13.90 -0.74
CA ALA A 61 -0.03 15.16 -0.10
C ALA A 61 0.76 15.37 1.21
N TYR A 62 0.97 14.30 1.99
CA TYR A 62 1.78 14.38 3.20
C TYR A 62 3.25 14.67 2.90
N THR A 63 3.85 14.02 1.90
CA THR A 63 5.24 14.29 1.51
C THR A 63 5.46 15.69 0.94
N GLN A 64 4.47 16.21 0.22
CA GLN A 64 4.47 17.61 -0.26
C GLN A 64 4.47 18.60 0.90
N MET A 65 3.58 18.42 1.88
CA MET A 65 3.52 19.29 3.07
C MET A 65 4.77 19.16 3.96
N GLY A 66 5.42 17.99 3.96
CA GLY A 66 6.65 17.73 4.71
C GLY A 66 7.92 18.35 4.09
N GLY A 67 7.83 18.98 2.92
CA GLY A 67 8.95 19.66 2.28
C GLY A 67 9.96 18.73 1.60
N ASN A 68 9.56 17.53 1.19
CA ASN A 68 10.40 16.59 0.45
C ASN A 68 9.87 16.39 -1.00
N PRO A 69 10.19 17.31 -1.94
CA PRO A 69 9.68 17.26 -3.31
C PRO A 69 10.23 16.08 -4.12
N ASN A 70 11.41 15.56 -3.77
CA ASN A 70 11.96 14.38 -4.43
C ASN A 70 11.17 13.12 -4.06
N ALA A 71 10.77 12.98 -2.79
CA ALA A 71 9.91 11.88 -2.37
C ALA A 71 8.54 11.95 -3.05
N ASP A 72 7.95 13.14 -3.20
CA ASP A 72 6.68 13.33 -3.90
C ASP A 72 6.69 12.80 -5.35
N CYS A 73 7.73 13.17 -6.11
CA CYS A 73 7.89 12.71 -7.50
C CYS A 73 8.06 11.19 -7.58
N ILE A 74 8.96 10.62 -6.77
CA ILE A 74 9.24 9.18 -6.73
C ILE A 74 7.98 8.39 -6.36
N LEU A 75 7.26 8.83 -5.32
CA LEU A 75 6.00 8.21 -4.86
C LEU A 75 4.93 8.25 -5.95
N SER A 76 4.75 9.39 -6.60
CA SER A 76 3.75 9.56 -7.65
C SER A 76 4.03 8.68 -8.86
N MET A 77 5.29 8.59 -9.28
CA MET A 77 5.69 7.72 -10.39
C MET A 77 5.55 6.24 -10.02
N GLY A 78 6.03 5.84 -8.84
CA GLY A 78 5.95 4.46 -8.36
C GLY A 78 4.51 3.98 -8.15
N ALA A 79 3.65 4.83 -7.58
CA ALA A 79 2.23 4.54 -7.43
C ALA A 79 1.55 4.28 -8.79
N ASN A 80 1.78 5.15 -9.78
CA ASN A 80 1.20 4.98 -11.12
C ASN A 80 1.73 3.72 -11.82
N ALA A 81 3.05 3.47 -11.76
CA ALA A 81 3.65 2.28 -12.34
C ALA A 81 3.06 1.00 -11.71
N TYR A 82 2.91 0.97 -10.39
CA TYR A 82 2.34 -0.16 -9.67
C TYR A 82 0.87 -0.44 -10.04
N ILE A 83 0.04 0.59 -10.11
CA ILE A 83 -1.36 0.45 -10.54
C ILE A 83 -1.45 -0.08 -11.97
N ALA A 84 -0.60 0.42 -12.88
CA ALA A 84 -0.54 -0.07 -14.25
C ALA A 84 -0.14 -1.56 -14.31
N SER A 85 0.86 -1.97 -13.52
CA SER A 85 1.27 -3.37 -13.41
C SER A 85 0.17 -4.27 -12.87
N LEU A 86 -0.54 -3.86 -11.81
CA LEU A 86 -1.67 -4.62 -11.28
C LEU A 86 -2.76 -4.81 -12.33
N ALA A 87 -3.08 -3.74 -13.08
CA ALA A 87 -4.06 -3.80 -14.16
C ALA A 87 -3.62 -4.72 -15.31
N GLU A 88 -2.32 -4.77 -15.62
CA GLU A 88 -1.77 -5.70 -16.60
C GLU A 88 -1.80 -7.15 -16.10
N MET A 89 -1.38 -7.40 -14.86
CA MET A 89 -1.38 -8.74 -14.26
C MET A 89 -2.80 -9.30 -14.14
N ALA A 90 -3.78 -8.48 -13.77
CA ALA A 90 -5.18 -8.88 -13.71
C ALA A 90 -5.75 -9.36 -15.06
N LYS A 91 -5.14 -8.99 -16.19
CA LYS A 91 -5.51 -9.49 -17.52
C LYS A 91 -4.84 -10.83 -17.86
N LYS A 92 -3.68 -11.12 -17.27
CA LYS A 92 -2.80 -12.25 -17.63
C LYS A 92 -2.88 -13.41 -16.66
N PHE A 93 -3.17 -13.15 -15.40
CA PHE A 93 -3.09 -14.12 -14.31
C PHE A 93 -4.42 -14.25 -13.56
N GLN A 94 -4.57 -15.35 -12.84
CA GLN A 94 -5.71 -15.55 -11.93
C GLN A 94 -5.67 -14.50 -10.82
N TRP A 95 -6.83 -13.96 -10.46
CA TRP A 95 -6.94 -12.88 -9.47
C TRP A 95 -6.26 -13.23 -8.13
N ALA A 96 -6.34 -14.49 -7.71
CA ALA A 96 -5.68 -14.95 -6.48
C ALA A 96 -4.16 -14.69 -6.49
N ALA A 97 -3.48 -14.99 -7.60
CA ALA A 97 -2.04 -14.77 -7.74
C ALA A 97 -1.69 -13.27 -7.78
N VAL A 98 -2.51 -12.47 -8.46
CA VAL A 98 -2.36 -11.00 -8.51
C VAL A 98 -2.52 -10.39 -7.11
N PHE A 99 -3.48 -10.91 -6.35
CA PHE A 99 -3.72 -10.47 -4.98
C PHE A 99 -2.59 -10.87 -4.03
N ASP A 100 -2.05 -12.08 -4.15
CA ASP A 100 -0.89 -12.50 -3.37
C ASP A 100 0.33 -11.61 -3.66
N TYR A 101 0.60 -11.33 -4.94
CA TYR A 101 1.61 -10.34 -5.34
C TYR A 101 1.36 -8.97 -4.70
N HIS A 102 0.11 -8.49 -4.73
CA HIS A 102 -0.25 -7.20 -4.13
C HIS A 102 0.08 -7.15 -2.64
N VAL A 103 -0.27 -8.21 -1.90
CA VAL A 103 -0.03 -8.29 -0.45
C VAL A 103 1.46 -8.27 -0.13
N GLU A 104 2.26 -9.07 -0.83
CA GLU A 104 3.73 -9.13 -0.61
C GLU A 104 4.39 -7.78 -0.94
N TYR A 105 4.03 -7.19 -2.08
CA TYR A 105 4.55 -5.90 -2.51
C TYR A 105 4.22 -4.78 -1.52
N MET A 106 2.96 -4.71 -1.06
CA MET A 106 2.56 -3.70 -0.08
C MET A 106 3.21 -3.91 1.29
N ASN A 107 3.55 -5.14 1.66
CA ASN A 107 4.28 -5.41 2.91
C ASN A 107 5.71 -4.89 2.87
N LEU A 108 6.42 -5.10 1.75
CA LEU A 108 7.75 -4.51 1.52
C LEU A 108 7.70 -2.98 1.64
N TRP A 109 6.72 -2.35 0.99
CA TRP A 109 6.55 -0.89 1.03
C TRP A 109 6.25 -0.35 2.42
N ARG A 110 5.40 -1.03 3.19
CA ARG A 110 5.11 -0.63 4.59
C ARG A 110 6.35 -0.71 5.47
N TYR A 111 7.25 -1.67 5.21
CA TYR A 111 8.52 -1.78 5.92
C TYR A 111 9.42 -0.58 5.62
N GLU A 112 9.60 -0.22 4.35
CA GLU A 112 10.38 0.95 3.96
C GLU A 112 9.80 2.27 4.53
N MET A 113 8.48 2.39 4.56
CA MET A 113 7.80 3.53 5.20
C MET A 113 8.07 3.68 6.69
N LYS A 114 8.21 2.56 7.44
CA LYS A 114 8.55 2.63 8.87
C LYS A 114 9.89 3.35 9.07
N GLU A 115 10.84 3.12 8.15
CA GLU A 115 12.17 3.72 8.14
C GLU A 115 12.22 5.09 7.44
N SER A 116 11.06 5.62 6.97
CA SER A 116 10.98 6.84 6.15
C SER A 116 11.85 6.80 4.88
N ASN A 117 12.12 5.60 4.38
CA ASN A 117 12.87 5.38 3.15
C ASN A 117 11.87 5.17 2.00
N TYR A 118 12.01 5.93 0.92
CA TYR A 118 11.14 5.85 -0.25
C TYR A 118 11.90 5.50 -1.54
N HIS A 119 13.18 5.12 -1.45
CA HIS A 119 14.00 4.85 -2.63
C HIS A 119 13.64 3.55 -3.36
N GLY A 120 12.95 2.60 -2.69
CA GLY A 120 12.45 1.37 -3.31
C GLY A 120 11.15 1.55 -4.10
N TRP A 121 10.59 2.75 -4.11
CA TRP A 121 9.32 3.04 -4.78
C TRP A 121 9.58 3.35 -6.24
N GLY A 122 9.22 2.45 -7.17
CA GLY A 122 9.34 2.72 -8.60
C GLY A 122 9.70 1.53 -9.47
N PRO A 123 10.71 0.72 -9.13
CA PRO A 123 10.99 -0.49 -9.88
C PRO A 123 9.80 -1.45 -9.72
N ILE A 124 9.24 -1.88 -10.83
CA ILE A 124 8.43 -3.10 -10.87
C ILE A 124 9.42 -4.22 -10.61
N ASP A 125 9.23 -4.95 -9.50
CA ASP A 125 10.07 -6.07 -9.15
C ASP A 125 9.94 -7.17 -10.21
N GLY A 126 10.84 -7.15 -11.19
CA GLY A 126 11.05 -8.27 -12.12
C GLY A 126 11.22 -9.64 -11.45
N PRO A 127 11.74 -9.76 -10.20
CA PRO A 127 11.78 -11.04 -9.49
C PRO A 127 10.41 -11.60 -9.07
N LEU A 128 9.38 -10.76 -8.93
CA LEU A 128 8.04 -11.18 -8.56
C LEU A 128 7.17 -11.57 -9.79
N TYR A 129 7.73 -11.45 -11.00
CA TYR A 129 7.15 -11.92 -12.27
C TYR A 129 7.53 -13.36 -12.64
N ALA A 130 8.34 -14.04 -11.81
CA ALA A 130 8.90 -15.37 -12.09
C ALA A 130 7.98 -16.52 -11.65
#